data_AF-A0A497L241-F1
#
_entry.id   AF-A0A497L241-F1
#
_cell.length_a   1.000
_cell.length_b   1.000
_cell.length_c   1.000
_cell.angle_alpha   90.00
_cell.angle_beta   90.00
_cell.angle_gamma   90.00
#
_symmetry.space_group_name_H-M   'P 1'
#
loop_
_entity.id
_entity.type
_entity.pdbx_description
1 polymer ?
#
loop_
_entity_poly.entity_id
_entity_poly.type
_entity_poly.pdbx_seq_one_letter_code
_entity_poly.pdbx_strand_id
1 'polypeptide(L)' 'GFTPHATVARVKRRTPELVRAIMENSDRDFGVFRAEEIRLKKSVLTPRGPLYSTVLSFRLRGP' A
#
# COMPACT_ATOMS: atom_id res chain seq x y z
N GLY A 1 -14.44 12.48 3.59
CA GLY A 1 -13.20 12.58 4.37
C GLY A 1 -12.15 11.65 3.82
N PHE A 2 -10.91 11.72 4.30
CA PHE A 2 -9.84 10.77 3.97
C PHE A 2 -9.87 9.57 4.91
N THR A 3 -9.69 8.35 4.39
CA THR A 3 -9.61 7.11 5.17
C THR A 3 -8.29 6.42 4.82
N PRO A 4 -7.25 6.51 5.67
CA PRO A 4 -5.94 5.92 5.40
C PRO A 4 -6.07 4.40 5.35
N HIS A 5 -5.58 3.80 4.26
CA HIS A 5 -5.52 2.36 4.08
C HIS A 5 -4.34 2.00 3.17
N ALA A 6 -3.78 0.82 3.35
CA ALA A 6 -2.76 0.27 2.46
C ALA A 6 -3.42 -0.74 1.52
N THR A 7 -3.34 -0.50 0.20
CA THR A 7 -3.82 -1.47 -0.79
C THR A 7 -2.85 -2.65 -0.86
N VAL A 8 -3.31 -3.86 -0.54
CA VAL A 8 -2.51 -5.08 -0.62
C VAL A 8 -2.66 -5.77 -1.97
N ALA A 9 -3.88 -5.80 -2.51
CA ALA A 9 -4.16 -6.43 -3.81
C ALA A 9 -5.45 -5.85 -4.44
N ARG A 10 -5.66 -6.13 -5.74
CA ARG A 10 -6.91 -5.88 -6.45
C ARG A 10 -7.46 -7.20 -6.97
N VAL A 11 -8.70 -7.51 -6.60
CA VAL A 11 -9.34 -8.79 -6.91
C VAL A 11 -9.83 -8.79 -8.35
N LYS A 12 -9.39 -9.77 -9.15
CA LYS A 12 -9.91 -10.00 -10.52
C LYS A 12 -11.07 -10.99 -10.55
N ARG A 13 -11.03 -12.02 -9.69
CA ARG A 13 -12.06 -13.04 -9.53
C ARG A 13 -12.20 -13.36 -8.05
N ARG A 14 -13.43 -13.47 -7.58
CA ARG A 14 -13.73 -13.87 -6.21
C ARG A 14 -13.69 -15.40 -6.13
N THR A 15 -12.94 -15.93 -5.15
CA THR A 15 -12.90 -17.36 -4.86
C THR A 15 -13.13 -17.61 -3.38
N PRO A 16 -13.58 -18.82 -2.98
CA PRO A 16 -13.75 -19.17 -1.57
C PRO A 16 -12.45 -19.04 -0.76
N GLU A 17 -11.31 -19.37 -1.37
CA GLU A 17 -9.99 -19.30 -0.73
C GLU A 17 -9.59 -17.86 -0.41
N LEU A 18 -9.95 -16.90 -1.28
CA LEU A 18 -9.75 -15.49 -1.01
C LEU A 18 -10.56 -15.02 0.20
N VAL A 19 -11.84 -15.42 0.30
CA VAL A 19 -12.67 -15.07 1.45
C VAL A 19 -12.06 -15.65 2.73
N ARG A 20 -11.64 -16.91 2.69
CA ARG A 20 -10.98 -17.58 3.81
C ARG A 20 -9.71 -16.83 4.24
N ALA A 21 -8.83 -16.49 3.30
CA ALA A 21 -7.59 -15.77 3.59
C ALA A 21 -7.84 -14.38 4.19
N ILE A 22 -8.88 -13.66 3.74
CA ILE A 22 -9.27 -12.37 4.33
C ILE A 22 -9.74 -12.58 5.78
N MET A 23 -10.61 -13.55 6.03
CA MET A 23 -11.13 -13.81 7.38
C MET A 23 -10.03 -14.23 8.35
N GLU A 24 -9.12 -15.11 7.92
CA GLU A 24 -7.97 -15.55 8.73
C GLU A 24 -7.01 -14.42 9.11
N ASN A 25 -7.01 -13.30 8.37
CA ASN A 25 -6.16 -12.14 8.64
C ASN A 25 -6.95 -10.90 9.11
N SER A 26 -8.24 -11.03 9.40
CA SER A 26 -9.12 -9.89 9.73
C SER A 26 -8.72 -9.16 11.02
N ASP A 27 -8.25 -9.91 12.03
CA ASP A 27 -7.78 -9.40 13.32
C ASP A 27 -6.24 -9.43 13.45
N ARG A 28 -5.53 -9.62 12.34
CA ARG A 28 -4.08 -9.74 12.36
C ARG A 28 -3.43 -8.37 12.56
N ASP A 29 -2.58 -8.27 13.57
CA ASP A 29 -1.69 -7.13 13.73
C ASP A 29 -0.51 -7.22 12.73
N PHE A 30 -0.32 -6.16 11.94
CA PHE A 30 0.77 -6.02 10.98
C PHE A 30 1.91 -5.11 11.50
N GLY A 31 1.79 -4.67 12.76
CA GLY A 31 2.72 -3.77 13.42
C GLY A 31 2.43 -2.30 13.13
N VAL A 32 3.25 -1.46 13.75
CA VAL A 32 3.19 -0.01 13.62
C VAL A 32 4.56 0.51 13.21
N PHE A 33 4.56 1.62 12.48
CA PHE A 33 5.80 2.33 12.14
C PHE A 33 5.58 3.83 12.27
N ARG A 34 6.67 4.55 12.53
CA ARG A 34 6.69 6.01 12.50
C ARG A 34 6.88 6.47 11.06
N ALA A 35 5.96 7.29 10.55
CA ALA A 35 6.20 7.97 9.28
C ALA A 35 7.33 9.02 9.46
N GLU A 36 8.46 8.83 8.77
CA GLU A 36 9.62 9.72 8.84
C GLU A 36 9.81 10.58 7.60
N GLU A 37 9.18 10.21 6.49
CA GLU A 37 9.41 10.84 5.19
C GLU A 37 8.13 10.82 4.35
N ILE A 38 7.85 11.95 3.70
CA ILE A 38 6.86 12.03 2.63
C ILE A 38 7.59 11.92 1.29
N ARG A 39 7.18 10.95 0.47
CA ARG A 39 7.72 10.74 -0.89
C ARG A 39 6.69 11.07 -1.93
N LEU A 40 7.02 11.98 -2.85
CA LEU A 40 6.27 12.14 -4.09
C LEU A 40 6.68 11.04 -5.06
N LYS A 41 5.77 10.11 -5.33
CA LYS A 41 5.99 8.99 -6.24
C LYS A 41 5.40 9.28 -7.62
N LYS A 42 6.11 8.87 -8.67
CA LYS A 42 5.60 8.82 -10.05
C LYS A 42 5.40 7.36 -10.45
N SER A 43 4.27 7.08 -11.09
CA SER A 43 3.98 5.79 -11.72
C SER A 43 3.84 6.00 -13.22
N VAL A 44 4.56 5.23 -14.03
CA VAL A 44 4.43 5.21 -15.48
C VAL A 44 4.11 3.79 -15.90
N LEU A 45 2.90 3.57 -16.42
CA LEU A 45 2.51 2.28 -16.96
C LEU A 45 3.26 2.03 -18.27
N THR A 46 3.92 0.89 -18.39
CA THR A 46 4.55 0.44 -19.63
C THR A 46 3.98 -0.91 -20.06
N PRO A 47 4.20 -1.35 -21.31
CA PRO A 47 3.79 -2.70 -21.76
C PRO A 47 4.39 -3.84 -20.91
N ARG A 48 5.56 -3.63 -20.28
CA ARG A 48 6.21 -4.62 -19.41
C ARG A 48 5.76 -4.53 -17.94
N GLY A 49 4.86 -3.61 -17.62
CA GLY A 49 4.38 -3.35 -16.26
C GLY A 49 4.64 -1.91 -15.79
N PRO A 50 4.12 -1.53 -14.62
CA PRO A 50 4.29 -0.19 -14.08
C PRO A 50 5.72 0.03 -13.56
N LEU A 51 6.32 1.14 -13.96
CA LEU A 51 7.57 1.65 -13.38
C LEU A 51 7.24 2.70 -12.32
N TYR A 52 7.83 2.55 -11.14
CA TYR A 52 7.67 3.48 -10.03
C TYR A 52 8.99 4.17 -9.71
N SER A 53 8.96 5.48 -9.52
CA SER A 53 10.12 6.26 -9.08
C SER A 53 9.75 7.26 -8.00
N THR A 54 10.72 7.66 -7.19
CA THR A 54 10.61 8.82 -6.29
C THR A 54 11.04 10.05 -7.07
N VAL A 55 10.18 11.07 -7.11
CA VAL A 55 10.48 12.37 -7.74
C VAL A 55 11.08 13.33 -6.71
N LEU A 56 10.48 13.38 -5.53
CA LEU A 56 10.92 14.20 -4.41
C LEU A 56 10.72 13.43 -3.11
N SER A 57 11.52 13.74 -2.10
CA SER A 57 11.30 13.26 -0.75
C SER A 57 11.63 14.34 0.28
N PHE A 58 10.83 14.37 1.34
CA PHE A 58 10.96 15.32 2.43
C PHE A 58 10.93 14.56 3.74
N ARG A 59 12.03 14.61 4.50
CA ARG A 59 12.01 14.10 5.87
C ARG A 59 11.11 14.97 6.72
N LEU A 60 10.23 14.32 7.45
CA LEU A 60 9.48 14.97 8.51
C LEU A 60 10.47 15.36 9.59
N ARG A 61 10.41 16.61 10.05
CA ARG A 61 11.15 16.99 11.24
C ARG A 61 10.62 16.15 12.39
N GLY A 62 11.53 15.60 13.20
CA GLY A 62 11.17 14.92 14.43
C GLY A 62 10.44 15.86 15.39
N PRO A 63 10.03 15.37 16.57
CA PRO A 63 9.68 16.29 17.65
C PRO A 63 10.88 17.20 17.95
#